data_AF-A0A535PWK1-F1
#
_entry.id   AF-A0A535PWK1-F1
#
_cell.length_a   1.000
_cell.length_b   1.000
_cell.length_c   1.000
_cell.angle_alpha   90.00
_cell.angle_beta   90.00
_cell.angle_gamma   90.00
#
_symmetry.space_group_name_H-M   'P 1'
#
loop_
_entity.id
_entity.type
_entity.pdbx_description
1 polymer ?
#
loop_
_entity_poly.entity_id
_entity_poly.type
_entity_poly.pdbx_seq_one_letter_code
_entity_poly.pdbx_strand_id
1 'polypeptide(L)' 'MIGILAGAVVLLGFIGLGILLTSRVDSAVPVIVLAVGGVYAGWLVGVIVYGAIRGGGTDGQEAPER' A
#
# COMPACT_ATOMS: atom_id res chain seq x y z
N MET A 1 15.12 -5.54 0.56
CA MET A 1 14.89 -5.83 2.00
C MET A 1 14.25 -4.66 2.74
N ILE A 2 14.80 -3.44 2.63
CA ILE A 2 14.30 -2.24 3.33
C ILE A 2 12.81 -1.94 3.04
N GLY A 3 12.36 -2.07 1.79
CA GLY A 3 10.95 -1.83 1.44
C GLY A 3 9.95 -2.78 2.11
N ILE A 4 10.32 -4.05 2.31
CA ILE A 4 9.49 -5.04 3.00
C ILE A 4 9.37 -4.69 4.48
N LEU A 5 10.50 -4.31 5.11
CA LEU A 5 10.54 -3.85 6.49
C LEU A 5 9.69 -2.59 6.70
N ALA A 6 9.82 -1.60 5.81
CA ALA A 6 9.02 -0.38 5.87
C ALA A 6 7.51 -0.70 5.75
N GLY A 7 7.13 -1.57 4.81
CA GLY A 7 5.74 -2.01 4.65
C GLY A 7 5.19 -2.72 5.88
N ALA A 8 5.98 -3.61 6.48
CA ALA A 8 5.58 -4.34 7.69
C ALA A 8 5.34 -3.41 8.89
N VAL A 9 6.21 -2.41 9.09
CA VAL A 9 6.06 -1.42 10.17
C VAL A 9 4.80 -0.58 9.99
N VAL A 10 4.55 -0.09 8.77
CA VAL A 10 3.35 0.69 8.46
C VAL A 10 2.10 -0.16 8.66
N LEU A 11 2.09 -1.41 8.19
CA LEU A 11 0.96 -2.32 8.34
C LEU A 11 0.64 -2.58 9.82
N LEU A 12 1.66 -2.89 10.63
CA LEU A 12 1.50 -3.10 12.07
C LEU A 12 0.96 -1.84 12.78
N GLY A 13 1.46 -0.66 12.40
CA GLY A 13 0.97 0.62 12.92
C GLY A 13 -0.51 0.84 12.60
N PHE A 14 -0.94 0.56 11.37
CA PHE A 14 -2.35 0.69 10.96
C PHE A 14 -3.26 -0.32 11.65
N ILE A 15 -2.81 -1.57 11.83
CA ILE A 15 -3.56 -2.59 12.58
C ILE A 15 -3.73 -2.16 14.04
N GLY A 16 -2.65 -1.74 14.69
CA GLY A 16 -2.69 -1.26 16.08
C GLY A 16 -3.58 -0.03 16.24
N LEU A 17 -3.51 0.91 15.28
CA LEU A 17 -4.38 2.08 15.26
C LEU A 17 -5.84 1.68 15.07
N GLY A 18 -6.16 0.73 14.19
CA GLY A 18 -7.52 0.22 14.01
C GLY A 18 -8.10 -0.42 15.27
N ILE A 19 -7.29 -1.22 15.98
CA ILE A 19 -7.67 -1.82 17.27
C ILE A 19 -7.88 -0.72 18.34
N LEU A 20 -7.03 0.31 18.35
CA LEU A 20 -7.21 1.43 19.27
C LEU A 20 -8.51 2.18 18.98
N LEU A 21 -8.82 2.46 17.71
CA LEU A 21 -10.06 3.14 17.32
C LEU A 21 -11.29 2.30 17.65
N THR A 22 -11.30 0.98 17.41
CA THR A 22 -12.49 0.16 17.74
C THR A 22 -12.84 0.17 19.23
N SER A 23 -11.89 0.46 20.11
CA SER A 23 -12.16 0.62 21.55
C SER A 23 -12.59 2.04 21.95
N ARG A 24 -12.36 3.03 21.08
CA ARG A 24 -12.55 4.46 21.37
C ARG A 24 -13.76 5.08 20.69
N VAL A 25 -14.27 4.48 19.62
CA VAL A 25 -15.38 5.03 18.84
C VAL A 25 -16.50 4.02 18.75
N ASP A 26 -17.69 4.37 19.24
CA ASP A 26 -18.93 3.58 19.10
C ASP A 26 -19.54 3.71 17.69
N SER A 27 -18.65 3.83 16.69
CA SER A 27 -18.99 4.06 15.29
C SER A 27 -18.01 3.29 14.43
N ALA A 28 -18.55 2.49 13.51
CA ALA A 28 -17.76 1.67 12.59
C ALA A 28 -17.05 2.49 11.50
N VAL A 29 -17.37 3.78 11.36
CA VAL A 29 -16.86 4.66 10.29
C VAL A 29 -15.33 4.63 10.17
N PRO A 30 -14.53 4.74 11.25
CA PRO A 30 -13.07 4.74 11.11
C PRO A 30 -12.53 3.40 10.60
N VAL A 31 -13.12 2.29 11.04
CA VAL A 31 -12.73 0.95 10.56
C VAL A 31 -13.03 0.81 9.08
N ILE A 32 -14.18 1.31 8.62
CA ILE A 32 -14.57 1.30 7.20
C ILE A 32 -13.58 2.13 6.36
N VAL A 33 -13.22 3.33 6.82
CA VAL A 33 -12.25 4.19 6.13
C VAL A 33 -10.88 3.51 6.03
N LEU A 34 -10.42 2.90 7.13
CA LEU A 34 -9.16 2.15 7.16
C LEU A 34 -9.20 0.93 6.22
N ALA A 35 -10.32 0.21 6.18
CA ALA A 35 -10.49 -0.95 5.30
C ALA A 35 -10.44 -0.53 3.82
N VAL A 36 -11.18 0.51 3.43
CA VAL A 36 -11.18 1.02 2.04
C VAL A 36 -9.79 1.53 1.65
N GLY A 37 -9.13 2.29 2.53
CA GLY A 37 -7.77 2.77 2.32
C GLY A 37 -6.76 1.63 2.16
N GLY A 38 -6.85 0.60 3.01
CA GLY A 38 -6.00 -0.59 2.96
C GLY A 38 -6.18 -1.39 1.67
N VAL A 39 -7.43 -1.60 1.24
CA VAL A 39 -7.76 -2.27 -0.03
C VAL A 39 -7.17 -1.50 -1.21
N TYR A 40 -7.37 -0.18 -1.24
CA TYR A 40 -6.85 0.66 -2.32
C TYR A 40 -5.31 0.66 -2.36
N ALA A 41 -4.66 0.80 -1.21
CA ALA A 41 -3.20 0.72 -1.11
C ALA A 41 -2.66 -0.63 -1.58
N GLY A 42 -3.28 -1.74 -1.16
CA GLY A 42 -2.92 -3.09 -1.62
C GLY A 42 -3.09 -3.26 -3.13
N TRP A 43 -4.17 -2.72 -3.70
CA TRP A 43 -4.41 -2.72 -5.14
C TRP A 43 -3.33 -1.95 -5.90
N LEU A 44 -2.97 -0.74 -5.46
CA LEU A 44 -1.90 0.06 -6.08
C LEU A 44 -0.55 -0.66 -6.04
N VAL A 45 -0.18 -1.25 -4.90
CA VAL A 45 1.05 -2.06 -4.78
C VAL A 45 1.01 -3.22 -5.78
N GLY A 46 -0.12 -3.92 -5.90
CA GLY A 46 -0.32 -4.99 -6.88
C GLY A 46 -0.11 -4.53 -8.32
N VAL A 47 -0.71 -3.40 -8.71
CA VAL A 47 -0.57 -2.83 -10.06
C VAL A 47 0.87 -2.41 -10.35
N ILE A 48 1.56 -1.79 -9.38
CA ILE A 48 2.96 -1.36 -9.52
C ILE A 48 3.88 -2.57 -9.66
N VAL A 49 3.75 -3.57 -8.79
CA VAL A 49 4.56 -4.80 -8.85
C VAL A 49 4.28 -5.56 -10.14
N TYR A 50 3.02 -5.70 -10.53
CA TYR A 50 2.63 -6.35 -11.78
C TYR A 50 3.23 -5.60 -12.98
N GLY A 51 3.12 -4.26 -13.02
CA GLY A 51 3.77 -3.39 -14.01
C GLY A 51 5.28 -3.57 -14.06
N ALA A 52 5.96 -3.62 -12.93
CA ALA A 52 7.41 -3.82 -12.87
C ALA A 52 7.84 -5.21 -13.40
N ILE A 53 7.08 -6.26 -13.10
CA ILE A 53 7.37 -7.63 -13.57
C ILE A 53 7.16 -7.75 -15.08
N ARG A 54 6.08 -7.18 -15.62
CA ARG A 54 5.70 -7.34 -17.03
C ARG A 54 6.22 -6.25 -17.96
N GLY A 55 6.64 -5.11 -17.41
CA GLY A 55 7.26 -3.98 -18.12
C GLY A 55 8.79 -4.06 -18.17
N GLY A 56 9.41 -5.13 -17.65
CA GLY A 56 10.86 -5.36 -17.62
C GLY A 56 11.53 -5.54 -19.00
N GLY A 57 10.94 -5.02 -20.08
CA GLY A 57 11.44 -5.14 -21.43
C GLY A 57 11.52 -3.86 -22.27
N THR A 58 10.98 -2.70 -21.87
CA THR A 58 11.04 -1.54 -22.82
C THR A 58 10.89 -0.11 -22.32
N ASP A 59 10.51 0.20 -21.06
CA ASP A 59 10.16 1.60 -20.72
C ASP A 59 10.95 2.17 -19.53
N GLY A 60 12.28 2.03 -19.57
CA GLY A 60 13.17 2.60 -18.55
C GLY A 60 14.54 3.10 -19.02
N GLN A 61 14.88 2.93 -20.31
CA GLN A 61 16.06 3.59 -20.89
C GLN A 61 15.59 4.68 -21.84
N GLU A 62 15.93 5.90 -21.45
CA GLU A 62 15.92 7.13 -22.22
C GLU A 62 15.95 6.87 -23.74
N ALA A 63 14.93 7.36 -24.43
CA ALA A 63 15.00 7.54 -25.87
C ALA A 63 16.24 8.40 -26.17
N PRO A 64 17.17 7.96 -27.04
CA PRO A 64 18.32 8.78 -27.40
C PRO A 64 17.82 9.97 -28.22
N GLU A 65 17.72 11.13 -27.58
CA GLU A 65 17.58 12.40 -28.28
C GLU A 65 18.95 12.76 -28.86
N ARG A 66 19.11 12.41 -30.15
CA ARG A 66 20.08 12.93 -31.14
C ARG A 66 21.56 12.99 -30.78
#